data_AF-A0A160TA06-F1
#
_entry.id   AF-A0A160TA06-F1
#
_cell.length_a   1.000
_cell.length_b   1.000
_cell.length_c   1.000
_cell.angle_alpha   90.00
_cell.angle_beta   90.00
_cell.angle_gamma   90.00
#
_symmetry.space_group_name_H-M   'P 1'
#
loop_
_entity.id
_entity.type
_entity.pdbx_description
1 polymer ?
#
loop_
_entity_poly.entity_id
_entity_poly.type
_entity_poly.pdbx_seq_one_letter_code
_entity_poly.pdbx_strand_id
1 'polypeptide(L)'
;MLLSENHFKNFTDKSICDSKTSAESLLCITCESREEVDSLISKAKSLGAKVSREPQDNNFMYGHGFEDLDGHTWELLFMEQSVNQ
;
A
#
# COMPACT_ATOMS: atom_id res chain seq x y z
N MET A 1 2.06 14.61 2.20
CA MET A 1 2.52 15.21 3.47
C MET A 1 1.99 14.34 4.59
N LEU A 2 2.79 14.05 5.62
CA LEU A 2 2.28 13.39 6.83
C LEU A 2 1.80 14.45 7.81
N LEU A 3 0.49 14.54 8.02
CA LEU A 3 -0.15 15.61 8.78
C LEU A 3 -1.12 15.00 9.79
N SER A 4 -1.35 15.69 10.92
CA SER A 4 -2.50 15.38 11.76
C SER A 4 -3.80 15.77 11.05
N GLU A 5 -4.89 15.07 11.34
CA GLU A 5 -6.21 15.34 10.74
C GLU A 5 -6.61 16.82 10.90
N ASN A 6 -6.40 17.39 12.10
CA ASN A 6 -6.71 18.80 12.37
C ASN A 6 -5.92 19.77 11.50
N HIS A 7 -4.67 19.44 11.17
CA HIS A 7 -3.88 20.29 10.27
C HIS A 7 -4.26 20.08 8.81
N PHE A 8 -4.61 18.86 8.40
CA PHE A 8 -5.07 18.53 7.06
C PHE A 8 -6.36 19.28 6.67
N LYS A 9 -7.27 19.54 7.62
CA LYS A 9 -8.47 20.38 7.43
C LYS A 9 -8.19 21.79 6.90
N ASN A 10 -6.98 22.32 7.11
CA ASN A 10 -6.62 23.64 6.58
C ASN A 10 -6.25 23.61 5.08
N PHE A 11 -6.14 22.43 4.47
CA PHE A 11 -5.77 22.26 3.06
C PHE A 11 -6.98 21.95 2.16
N THR A 12 -8.14 21.63 2.73
CA THR A 12 -9.33 21.21 1.96
C THR A 12 -10.62 21.49 2.72
N ASP A 13 -11.65 21.92 2.00
CA ASP A 13 -13.02 22.06 2.54
C ASP A 13 -13.83 20.76 2.47
N LYS A 14 -13.26 19.69 1.88
CA LYS A 14 -13.91 18.37 1.79
C LYS A 14 -13.92 17.67 3.15
N SER A 15 -14.92 16.82 3.37
CA SER A 15 -14.91 15.89 4.51
C SER A 15 -13.72 14.95 4.41
N ILE A 16 -13.06 14.69 5.52
CA ILE A 16 -11.96 13.73 5.62
C ILE A 16 -12.54 12.32 5.70
N CYS A 17 -12.02 11.40 4.90
CA CYS A 17 -12.44 10.00 4.89
C CYS A 17 -12.02 9.28 6.18
N ASP A 18 -12.92 8.47 6.74
CA ASP A 18 -12.57 7.46 7.74
C ASP A 18 -12.03 6.20 7.02
N SER A 19 -10.71 6.12 6.90
CA SER A 19 -9.99 5.03 6.19
C SER A 19 -10.17 3.65 6.81
N LYS A 20 -10.68 3.55 8.04
CA LYS A 20 -10.93 2.24 8.68
C LYS A 20 -12.24 1.59 8.21
N THR A 21 -13.16 2.40 7.69
CA THR A 21 -14.49 1.95 7.27
C THR A 21 -14.77 2.23 5.79
N SER A 22 -14.03 3.16 5.18
CA SER A 22 -14.23 3.62 3.81
C SER A 22 -12.89 3.73 3.06
N ALA A 23 -12.90 3.48 1.75
CA ALA A 23 -11.73 3.64 0.91
C ALA A 23 -11.85 4.91 0.03
N GLU A 24 -11.00 5.91 0.27
CA GLU A 24 -10.90 7.12 -0.57
C GLU A 24 -9.87 6.92 -1.71
N SER A 25 -8.79 6.22 -1.42
CA SER A 25 -7.70 5.96 -2.38
C SER A 25 -7.05 4.60 -2.12
N LEU A 26 -6.56 3.99 -3.19
CA LEU A 26 -5.69 2.82 -3.16
C LEU A 26 -4.35 3.21 -3.79
N LEU A 27 -3.27 3.12 -3.02
CA LEU A 27 -1.94 3.50 -3.49
C LEU A 27 -1.15 2.25 -3.86
N CYS A 28 -0.69 2.17 -5.10
CA CYS A 28 0.15 1.08 -5.59
C CYS A 28 1.53 1.58 -5.97
N ILE A 29 2.56 0.98 -5.38
CA ILE A 29 3.97 1.26 -5.64
C ILE A 29 4.58 0.05 -6.34
N THR A 30 5.28 0.31 -7.45
CA THR A 30 6.03 -0.74 -8.14
C THR A 30 7.36 -1.03 -7.45
N CYS A 31 7.69 -2.31 -7.33
CA CYS A 31 8.96 -2.81 -6.81
C CYS A 31 9.82 -3.39 -7.94
N GLU A 32 11.11 -3.50 -7.70
CA GLU A 32 12.13 -4.01 -8.62
C GLU A 32 12.25 -5.54 -8.58
N SER A 33 11.77 -6.19 -7.52
CA SER A 33 11.76 -7.66 -7.42
C SER A 33 10.66 -8.20 -6.51
N ARG A 34 10.44 -9.52 -6.55
CA ARG A 34 9.52 -10.23 -5.65
C ARG A 34 9.98 -10.12 -4.18
N GLU A 35 11.29 -10.24 -3.96
CA GLU A 35 11.91 -10.13 -2.64
C GLU A 35 11.77 -8.72 -2.05
N GLU A 36 11.78 -7.68 -2.90
CA GLU A 36 11.54 -6.32 -2.42
C GLU A 36 10.11 -6.15 -1.92
N VAL A 37 9.11 -6.70 -2.63
CA VAL A 37 7.71 -6.73 -2.16
C VAL A 37 7.64 -7.37 -0.78
N ASP A 38 8.22 -8.56 -0.60
CA ASP A 38 8.17 -9.30 0.68
C ASP A 38 8.91 -8.57 1.81
N SER A 39 10.08 -8.00 1.51
CA SER A 39 10.87 -7.23 2.47
C SER A 39 10.11 -6.02 2.98
N LEU A 40 9.46 -5.27 2.09
CA LEU A 40 8.67 -4.09 2.45
C LEU A 40 7.41 -4.47 3.23
N ILE A 41 6.71 -5.56 2.87
CA ILE A 41 5.58 -6.07 3.64
C ILE A 41 6.00 -6.47 5.06
N SER A 42 7.09 -7.23 5.18
CA SER A 42 7.62 -7.67 6.47
C SER A 42 7.98 -6.47 7.35
N LYS A 43 8.64 -5.47 6.76
CA LYS A 43 8.96 -4.22 7.42
C LYS A 43 7.69 -3.48 7.88
N ALA A 44 6.71 -3.29 7.01
CA ALA A 44 5.46 -2.63 7.35
C ALA A 44 4.75 -3.34 8.52
N LYS A 45 4.65 -4.68 8.45
CA LYS A 45 4.08 -5.51 9.51
C LYS A 45 4.81 -5.34 10.84
N SER A 46 6.15 -5.32 10.84
CA SER A 46 6.94 -5.11 12.05
C SER A 46 6.73 -3.72 12.69
N LEU A 47 6.30 -2.74 11.89
CA LEU A 47 6.00 -1.37 12.31
C LEU A 47 4.52 -1.19 12.69
N GLY A 48 3.71 -2.26 12.68
CA GLY A 48 2.31 -2.26 13.13
C GLY A 48 1.28 -2.17 12.01
N ALA A 49 1.69 -2.19 10.74
CA ALA A 49 0.75 -2.29 9.63
C ALA A 49 -0.03 -3.62 9.68
N LYS A 50 -1.28 -3.59 9.22
CA LYS A 50 -2.14 -4.78 9.15
C LYS A 50 -2.03 -5.42 7.77
N VAL A 51 -1.51 -6.64 7.74
CA VAL A 51 -1.42 -7.46 6.53
C VAL A 51 -2.51 -8.52 6.61
N SER A 52 -3.61 -8.32 5.87
CA SER A 52 -4.86 -9.09 6.04
C SER A 52 -5.09 -10.17 4.97
N ARG A 53 -4.30 -10.17 3.90
CA ARG A 53 -4.46 -11.04 2.74
C ARG A 53 -3.15 -11.68 2.36
N GLU A 54 -3.19 -12.81 1.67
CA GLU A 54 -1.98 -13.42 1.10
C GLU A 54 -1.47 -12.62 -0.12
N PRO A 55 -0.18 -12.78 -0.49
CA PRO A 55 0.33 -12.27 -1.76
C PRO A 55 -0.47 -12.79 -2.96
N GLN A 56 -0.65 -11.94 -3.96
CA GLN A 56 -1.14 -12.29 -5.29
C GLN A 56 0.05 -12.66 -6.17
N ASP A 57 0.14 -13.93 -6.55
CA ASP A 57 1.18 -14.44 -7.42
C ASP A 57 0.59 -14.98 -8.72
N ASN A 58 0.74 -14.21 -9.78
CA ASN A 58 0.27 -14.53 -11.13
C ASN A 58 1.46 -14.50 -12.09
N ASN A 59 2.32 -15.52 -12.13
CA ASN A 59 3.45 -15.70 -13.07
C ASN A 59 4.23 -14.40 -13.42
N PHE A 60 3.69 -13.58 -14.33
CA PHE A 60 4.17 -12.26 -14.75
C PHE A 60 4.03 -11.13 -13.71
N MET A 61 3.31 -11.35 -12.61
CA MET A 61 2.99 -10.35 -11.60
C MET A 61 3.06 -10.94 -10.20
N TYR A 62 3.72 -10.23 -9.31
CA TYR A 62 3.74 -10.54 -7.88
C TYR A 62 3.37 -9.30 -7.10
N GLY A 63 2.31 -9.36 -6.30
CA GLY A 63 1.85 -8.20 -5.55
C GLY A 63 1.35 -8.55 -4.16
N HIS A 64 1.51 -7.64 -3.23
CA HIS A 64 1.04 -7.81 -1.87
C HIS A 64 0.70 -6.44 -1.28
N GLY A 65 -0.11 -6.39 -0.24
CA GLY A 65 -0.65 -5.13 0.28
C GLY A 65 -0.92 -5.19 1.78
N PHE A 66 -1.00 -4.01 2.37
CA PHE A 66 -1.21 -3.81 3.80
C PHE A 66 -2.07 -2.56 4.06
N GLU A 67 -2.70 -2.51 5.22
CA GLU A 67 -3.29 -1.29 5.77
C GLU A 67 -2.27 -0.63 6.70
N ASP A 68 -2.01 0.67 6.53
CA ASP A 68 -1.14 1.41 7.44
C ASP A 68 -1.80 1.69 8.81
N LEU A 69 -1.12 2.44 9.68
CA LEU A 69 -1.60 2.72 11.04
C LEU A 69 -2.90 3.54 11.08
N ASP A 70 -3.19 4.28 10.00
CA ASP A 70 -4.39 5.08 9.84
C ASP A 70 -5.50 4.32 9.07
N GLY A 71 -5.20 3.13 8.55
CA GLY A 71 -6.13 2.26 7.83
C GLY A 71 -6.13 2.44 6.32
N HIS A 72 -5.23 3.25 5.75
CA HIS A 72 -5.16 3.40 4.29
C HIS A 72 -4.58 2.15 3.64
N THR A 73 -5.13 1.77 2.48
CA THR A 73 -4.68 0.58 1.75
C THR A 73 -3.49 0.90 0.84
N TRP A 74 -2.42 0.14 1.02
CA TRP A 74 -1.21 0.17 0.22
C TRP A 74 -1.00 -1.14 -0.52
N GLU A 75 -0.52 -1.03 -1.75
CA GLU A 75 -0.21 -2.12 -2.67
C GLU A 75 1.25 -2.00 -3.12
N LEU A 76 1.94 -3.13 -3.12
CA LEU A 76 3.29 -3.28 -3.63
C LEU A 76 3.24 -4.29 -4.77
N LEU A 77 3.85 -3.95 -5.90
CA LEU A 77 3.70 -4.69 -7.13
C LEU A 77 5.04 -4.85 -7.86
N PHE A 78 5.47 -6.08 -8.07
CA PHE A 78 6.51 -6.41 -9.04
C PHE A 78 5.87 -6.96 -10.32
N MET A 79 6.32 -6.44 -11.46
CA MET A 79 5.96 -6.93 -12.79
C MET A 79 7.20 -7.54 -13.44
N GLU A 80 7.11 -8.80 -13.83
CA GLU A 80 8.19 -9.46 -14.57
C GLU A 80 8.33 -8.79 -15.93
N GLN A 81 9.52 -8.24 -16.22
CA GLN A 81 9.77 -7.65 -17.52
C GLN A 81 9.86 -8.78 -18.55
N SER A 82 8.90 -8.82 -19.50
CA SER A 82 9.04 -9.69 -20.66
C SER A 82 10.28 -9.26 -21.43
N VAL A 83 11.30 -10.10 -21.46
CA VAL A 83 12.40 -9.96 -22.41
C VAL A 83 11.80 -10.21 -23.80
N ASN A 84 11.41 -9.14 -24.48
CA ASN A 84 11.17 -9.21 -25.92
C ASN A 84 12.55 -9.47 -26.58
N GLN A 85 12.82 -10.74 -26.87
CA GLN A 85 13.82 -11.18 -27.84
C GLN A 85 13.12 -11.55 -29.14
#